data_AF-A0A962XBG6-F1
#
_entry.id   AF-A0A962XBG6-F1
#
_cell.length_a   1.000
_cell.length_b   1.000
_cell.length_c   1.000
_cell.angle_alpha   90.00
_cell.angle_beta   90.00
_cell.angle_gamma   90.00
#
_symmetry.space_group_name_H-M   'P 1'
#
loop_
_entity.id
_entity.type
_entity.pdbx_description
1 polymer ?
#
loop_
_entity_poly.entity_id
_entity_poly.type
_entity_poly.pdbx_seq_one_letter_code
_entity_poly.pdbx_strand_id
1 'polypeptide(L)'
;WDCSRQVRLKVLDPKGHLTGAVTQQLAYPANDAEGNDDTHTDDEDNNPYDNPHFSVVLPFSRTSVTVDLRDKLTSEDKPGFQLPHALGANGDTVELRAHFREFTRIQLGTTWHRISDWFLWRAHMKIKRTAGKWANDGSSTAPDNAGF
;
A
#
# COMPACT_ATOMS: atom_id res chain seq x y z
N TRP A 1 -15.32 -7.61 -9.90
CA TRP A 1 -14.98 -7.33 -8.49
C TRP A 1 -13.69 -6.54 -8.51
N ASP A 2 -13.28 -5.98 -7.38
CA ASP A 2 -12.11 -5.12 -7.29
C ASP A 2 -11.50 -5.20 -5.87
N CYS A 3 -10.18 -5.18 -5.76
CA CYS A 3 -9.49 -5.04 -4.49
C CYS A 3 -9.14 -3.56 -4.30
N SER A 4 -9.95 -2.87 -3.51
CA SER A 4 -9.82 -1.43 -3.31
C SER A 4 -9.24 -1.14 -1.94
N ARG A 5 -8.72 0.07 -1.71
CA ARG A 5 -8.31 0.47 -0.37
C ARG A 5 -8.71 1.90 -0.02
N GLN A 6 -8.99 2.08 1.26
CA GLN A 6 -9.11 3.41 1.85
C GLN A 6 -7.78 3.77 2.50
N VAL A 7 -7.24 4.91 2.15
CA VAL A 7 -5.96 5.41 2.62
C VAL A 7 -6.17 6.70 3.42
N ARG A 8 -5.55 6.75 4.59
CA ARG A 8 -5.20 8.00 5.27
C ARG A 8 -3.71 8.21 5.20
N LEU A 9 -3.33 9.42 4.85
CA LEU A 9 -1.96 9.77 4.52
C LEU A 9 -1.56 11.06 5.22
N LYS A 10 -0.33 11.11 5.71
CA LYS A 10 0.30 12.33 6.17
C LYS A 10 1.75 12.34 5.74
N VAL A 11 2.17 13.42 5.08
CA VAL A 11 3.55 13.70 4.75
C VAL A 11 4.08 14.73 5.74
N LEU A 12 5.21 14.42 6.37
CA LEU A 12 5.98 15.35 7.16
C LEU A 12 7.28 15.65 6.42
N ASP A 13 7.38 16.87 5.94
CA ASP A 13 8.51 17.34 5.17
C ASP A 13 8.77 18.81 5.56
N PRO A 14 9.54 19.03 6.65
CA PRO A 14 9.74 20.38 7.20
C PRO A 14 10.40 21.36 6.24
N LYS A 15 10.98 20.88 5.14
CA LYS A 15 11.75 21.67 4.18
C LYS A 15 11.07 21.77 2.81
N GLY A 16 9.89 21.18 2.63
CA GLY A 16 9.08 21.32 1.42
C GLY A 16 9.72 20.71 0.18
N HIS A 17 10.39 19.58 0.36
CA HIS A 17 11.03 18.78 -0.66
C HIS A 17 10.07 18.08 -1.64
N LEU A 18 8.89 17.69 -1.17
CA LEU A 18 7.86 17.01 -1.93
C LEU A 18 6.87 18.03 -2.49
N THR A 19 7.05 18.40 -3.75
CA THR A 19 6.10 19.26 -4.49
C THR A 19 5.04 18.39 -5.16
N GLY A 20 3.75 18.74 -5.01
CA GLY A 20 2.63 18.07 -5.68
C GLY A 20 2.12 16.78 -5.01
N ALA A 21 2.75 16.29 -3.94
CA ALA A 21 2.22 15.19 -3.15
C ALA A 21 1.05 15.65 -2.28
N VAL A 22 0.05 14.77 -2.05
CA VAL A 22 -0.97 14.99 -1.02
C VAL A 22 -0.25 15.14 0.32
N THR A 23 -0.22 16.36 0.87
CA THR A 23 0.47 16.62 2.14
C THR A 23 -0.26 15.91 3.29
N GLN A 24 -1.59 15.83 3.21
CA GLN A 24 -2.41 15.23 4.25
C GLN A 24 -3.81 14.86 3.76
N GLN A 25 -4.26 13.64 4.11
CA GLN A 25 -5.62 13.14 3.98
C GLN A 25 -5.92 12.26 5.20
N LEU A 26 -6.60 12.78 6.22
CA LEU A 26 -6.77 12.07 7.50
C LEU A 26 -8.12 11.38 7.70
N ALA A 27 -9.07 11.60 6.79
CA ALA A 27 -10.36 10.92 6.82
C ALA A 27 -10.38 9.78 5.82
N TYR A 28 -11.04 8.68 6.19
CA TYR A 28 -11.47 7.69 5.19
C TYR A 28 -12.76 8.19 4.53
N PRO A 29 -13.08 7.73 3.30
CA PRO A 29 -14.39 7.93 2.69
C PRO A 29 -15.55 7.49 3.61
N ALA A 30 -16.70 8.14 3.47
CA ALA A 30 -17.88 7.81 4.29
C ALA A 30 -18.54 6.51 3.82
N ASN A 31 -18.51 6.24 2.52
CA ASN A 31 -18.99 5.00 1.92
C ASN A 31 -17.93 3.91 2.08
N ASP A 32 -18.32 2.74 2.58
CA ASP A 32 -17.41 1.63 2.85
C ASP A 32 -17.06 0.81 1.60
N ALA A 33 -17.73 1.05 0.48
CA ALA A 33 -17.42 0.48 -0.82
C ALA A 33 -16.51 1.37 -1.69
N GLU A 34 -16.21 2.60 -1.24
CA GLU A 34 -15.35 3.56 -1.95
C GLU A 34 -13.91 3.45 -1.47
N GLY A 35 -12.98 3.17 -2.40
CA GLY A 35 -11.56 3.47 -2.24
C GLY A 35 -11.22 4.91 -2.59
N ASN A 36 -10.01 5.33 -2.26
CA ASN A 36 -9.46 6.66 -2.57
C ASN A 36 -7.97 6.59 -2.94
N ASP A 37 -7.57 5.43 -3.46
CA ASP A 37 -6.23 4.99 -3.80
C ASP A 37 -5.95 5.01 -5.30
N ASP A 38 -6.94 4.66 -6.13
CA ASP A 38 -6.88 4.77 -7.58
C ASP A 38 -8.21 5.27 -8.19
N THR A 39 -8.18 5.54 -9.49
CA THR A 39 -9.37 5.75 -10.33
C THR A 39 -9.51 4.67 -11.42
N HIS A 40 -8.72 3.59 -11.38
CA HIS A 40 -8.59 2.61 -12.45
C HIS A 40 -8.46 1.19 -11.88
N THR A 41 -9.24 0.24 -12.41
CA THR A 41 -9.34 -1.14 -11.91
C THR A 41 -8.49 -2.14 -12.69
N ASP A 42 -7.43 -1.68 -13.36
CA ASP A 42 -6.77 -2.41 -14.46
C ASP A 42 -5.58 -3.30 -14.02
N ASP A 43 -5.05 -3.13 -12.81
CA ASP A 43 -3.91 -3.89 -12.27
C ASP A 43 -4.30 -5.08 -11.37
N GLU A 44 -5.60 -5.30 -11.17
CA GLU A 44 -6.15 -6.44 -10.44
C GLU A 44 -6.39 -7.64 -11.38
N ASP A 45 -5.87 -8.83 -11.02
CA ASP A 45 -6.21 -10.06 -11.74
C ASP A 45 -7.67 -10.40 -11.47
N ASN A 46 -8.54 -10.09 -12.43
CA ASN A 46 -9.98 -10.20 -12.28
C ASN A 46 -10.51 -11.63 -12.50
N ASN A 47 -9.65 -12.61 -12.83
CA ASN A 47 -10.03 -13.99 -13.07
C ASN A 47 -9.61 -14.91 -11.90
N PRO A 48 -10.50 -15.16 -10.92
CA PRO A 48 -10.18 -15.98 -9.74
C PRO A 48 -9.85 -17.45 -10.07
N TYR A 49 -10.11 -17.91 -11.30
CA TYR A 49 -9.79 -19.27 -11.75
C TYR A 49 -8.42 -19.39 -12.42
N ASP A 50 -7.74 -18.26 -12.65
CA ASP A 50 -6.43 -18.19 -13.31
C ASP A 50 -5.39 -17.43 -12.47
N ASN A 51 -5.72 -17.10 -11.23
CA ASN A 51 -4.81 -16.40 -10.32
C ASN A 51 -3.44 -17.11 -10.24
N PRO A 52 -2.34 -16.35 -10.29
CA PRO A 52 -1.00 -16.91 -10.40
C PRO A 52 -0.64 -17.80 -9.21
N HIS A 53 -0.21 -19.03 -9.51
CA HIS A 53 0.42 -19.90 -8.53
C HIS A 53 1.88 -19.49 -8.35
N PHE A 54 2.33 -19.35 -7.10
CA PHE A 54 3.76 -19.23 -6.84
C PHE A 54 4.27 -20.51 -6.17
N SER A 55 5.43 -20.97 -6.63
CA SER A 55 6.12 -22.12 -6.02
C SER A 55 7.25 -21.63 -5.14
N VAL A 56 7.19 -21.98 -3.85
CA VAL A 56 8.29 -21.77 -2.91
C VAL A 56 9.15 -23.03 -2.88
N VAL A 57 10.45 -22.89 -3.16
CA VAL A 57 11.41 -23.97 -2.92
C VAL A 57 11.81 -23.93 -1.45
N LEU A 58 11.58 -25.02 -0.72
CA LEU A 58 11.98 -25.10 0.68
C LEU A 58 13.52 -25.11 0.79
N PRO A 59 14.13 -24.27 1.63
CA PRO A 59 15.57 -24.27 1.82
C PRO A 59 16.06 -25.66 2.23
N PHE A 60 17.17 -26.11 1.63
CA PHE A 60 17.80 -27.42 1.89
C PHE A 60 16.95 -28.65 1.50
N SER A 61 15.91 -28.46 0.70
CA SER A 61 15.11 -29.54 0.11
C SER A 61 15.04 -29.39 -1.41
N ARG A 62 14.84 -30.51 -2.12
CA ARG A 62 14.44 -30.52 -3.55
C ARG A 62 12.92 -30.41 -3.72
N THR A 63 12.19 -30.22 -2.63
CA THR A 63 10.74 -30.06 -2.63
C THR A 63 10.35 -28.61 -2.92
N SER A 64 9.55 -28.41 -3.96
CA SER A 64 8.77 -27.20 -4.16
C SER A 64 7.38 -27.37 -3.56
N VAL A 65 6.89 -26.32 -2.90
CA VAL A 65 5.49 -26.19 -2.48
C VAL A 65 4.85 -25.16 -3.40
N THR A 66 3.86 -25.60 -4.18
CA THR A 66 3.03 -24.68 -4.96
C THR A 66 1.87 -24.20 -4.08
N VAL A 67 1.76 -22.88 -3.92
CA VAL A 67 0.59 -22.27 -3.30
C VAL A 67 -0.44 -22.04 -4.40
N ASP A 68 -1.56 -22.74 -4.30
CA ASP A 68 -2.68 -22.62 -5.22
C ASP A 68 -3.59 -21.46 -4.78
N LEU A 69 -3.63 -20.40 -5.59
CA LEU A 69 -4.44 -19.20 -5.35
C LEU A 69 -5.73 -19.17 -6.20
N ARG A 70 -6.08 -20.28 -6.88
CA ARG A 70 -7.41 -20.41 -7.49
C ARG A 70 -8.50 -20.32 -6.42
N ASP A 71 -9.64 -19.78 -6.81
CA ASP A 71 -10.78 -19.48 -5.93
C ASP A 71 -10.45 -18.47 -4.80
N LYS A 72 -9.35 -17.73 -4.94
CA LYS A 72 -9.01 -16.59 -4.09
C LYS A 72 -9.16 -15.30 -4.88
N LEU A 73 -9.30 -14.20 -4.15
CA LEU A 73 -9.21 -12.85 -4.69
C LEU A 73 -7.95 -12.28 -4.06
N THR A 74 -6.97 -11.91 -4.86
CA THR A 74 -5.65 -11.47 -4.38
C THR A 74 -5.24 -10.21 -5.12
N SER A 75 -4.62 -9.30 -4.38
CA SER A 75 -3.99 -8.08 -4.88
C SER A 75 -2.62 -7.94 -4.21
N GLU A 76 -1.68 -7.27 -4.90
CA GLU A 76 -0.42 -6.85 -4.31
C GLU A 76 -0.19 -5.38 -4.64
N ASP A 77 -0.21 -4.52 -3.63
CA ASP A 77 0.18 -3.12 -3.76
C ASP A 77 1.45 -2.81 -2.94
N LYS A 78 2.21 -1.79 -3.39
CA LYS A 78 3.41 -1.28 -2.74
C LYS A 78 3.29 0.22 -2.53
N PRO A 79 3.23 0.70 -1.27
CA PRO A 79 3.18 2.12 -1.00
C PRO A 79 4.54 2.74 -1.35
N GLY A 80 4.51 3.84 -2.10
CA GLY A 80 5.71 4.54 -2.53
C GLY A 80 5.47 6.04 -2.65
N PHE A 81 6.55 6.81 -2.54
CA PHE A 81 6.58 8.20 -2.96
C PHE A 81 7.90 8.48 -3.66
N GLN A 82 7.90 9.45 -4.57
CA GLN A 82 9.10 9.84 -5.29
C GLN A 82 9.79 10.98 -4.55
N LEU A 83 11.08 10.81 -4.28
CA LEU A 83 11.94 11.87 -3.73
C LEU A 83 13.20 11.99 -4.58
N PRO A 84 13.42 13.14 -5.27
CA PRO A 84 14.59 13.31 -6.12
C PRO A 84 15.91 13.15 -5.34
N HIS A 85 16.84 12.39 -5.92
CA HIS A 85 18.12 12.12 -5.27
C HIS A 85 18.93 13.40 -5.01
N ALA A 86 18.85 14.40 -5.89
CA ALA A 86 19.62 15.65 -5.77
C ALA A 86 19.09 16.61 -4.69
N LEU A 87 17.91 16.35 -4.13
CA LEU A 87 17.17 17.32 -3.35
C LEU A 87 17.44 17.17 -1.83
N GLY A 88 17.48 18.31 -1.13
CA GLY A 88 17.75 18.40 0.31
C GLY A 88 19.23 18.53 0.68
N ALA A 89 19.47 18.93 1.92
CA ALA A 89 20.77 18.99 2.58
C ALA A 89 20.93 17.82 3.57
N ASN A 90 22.18 17.50 3.93
CA ASN A 90 22.43 16.51 4.97
C ASN A 90 21.73 16.94 6.28
N GLY A 91 20.99 16.01 6.89
CA GLY A 91 20.17 16.26 8.08
C GLY A 91 18.70 16.47 7.78
N ASP A 92 18.31 16.76 6.54
CA ASP A 92 16.89 16.88 6.17
C ASP A 92 16.19 15.52 6.29
N THR A 93 14.91 15.58 6.67
CA THR A 93 14.06 14.41 6.89
C THR A 93 12.77 14.52 6.09
N VAL A 94 12.28 13.36 5.65
CA VAL A 94 10.96 13.19 5.05
C VAL A 94 10.32 11.97 5.68
N GLU A 95 9.06 12.10 6.07
CA GLU A 95 8.29 10.99 6.62
C GLU A 95 6.93 10.88 5.91
N LEU A 96 6.61 9.69 5.42
CA LEU A 96 5.27 9.32 4.97
C LEU A 96 4.63 8.42 6.02
N ARG A 97 3.44 8.79 6.49
CA ARG A 97 2.57 7.94 7.31
C ARG A 97 1.35 7.56 6.50
N ALA A 98 1.24 6.29 6.13
CA ALA A 98 0.10 5.76 5.40
C ALA A 98 -0.58 4.65 6.23
N HIS A 99 -1.88 4.79 6.43
CA HIS A 99 -2.75 3.81 7.08
C HIS A 99 -3.78 3.35 6.08
N PHE A 100 -3.91 2.03 5.96
CA PHE A 100 -4.72 1.37 4.94
C PHE A 100 -5.88 0.62 5.58
N ARG A 101 -7.00 0.63 4.85
CA ARG A 101 -8.08 -0.35 4.98
C ARG A 101 -8.32 -0.95 3.61
N GLU A 102 -7.74 -2.10 3.39
CA GLU A 102 -7.87 -2.84 2.14
C GLU A 102 -9.09 -3.76 2.21
N PHE A 103 -9.78 -3.92 1.09
CA PHE A 103 -11.02 -4.66 1.03
C PHE A 103 -11.36 -5.07 -0.39
N THR A 104 -12.14 -6.14 -0.50
CA THR A 104 -12.73 -6.55 -1.76
C THR A 104 -14.13 -5.98 -1.91
N ARG A 105 -14.46 -5.49 -3.10
CA ARG A 105 -15.79 -5.03 -3.49
C ARG A 105 -16.26 -5.67 -4.80
N ILE A 106 -17.57 -5.71 -5.00
CA ILE A 106 -18.20 -6.17 -6.24
C ILE A 106 -19.20 -5.12 -6.74
N GLN A 107 -19.24 -4.93 -8.05
CA GLN A 107 -20.24 -4.10 -8.71
C GLN A 107 -21.44 -4.97 -9.08
N LEU A 108 -22.62 -4.59 -8.62
CA LEU A 108 -23.89 -5.20 -8.99
C LEU A 108 -24.77 -4.13 -9.64
N GLY A 109 -25.01 -4.25 -10.95
CA GLY A 109 -25.64 -3.18 -11.72
C GLY A 109 -24.76 -1.92 -11.70
N THR A 110 -25.28 -0.83 -11.13
CA THR A 110 -24.57 0.46 -11.05
C THR A 110 -24.00 0.76 -9.66
N THR A 111 -24.08 -0.17 -8.71
CA THR A 111 -23.68 0.05 -7.31
C THR A 111 -22.55 -0.87 -6.88
N TRP A 112 -21.61 -0.33 -6.11
CA TRP A 112 -20.52 -1.09 -5.49
C TRP A 112 -20.90 -1.55 -4.08
N HIS A 113 -20.50 -2.77 -3.74
CA HIS A 113 -20.73 -3.38 -2.44
C HIS A 113 -19.44 -4.01 -1.92
N ARG A 114 -19.02 -3.69 -0.69
CA ARG A 114 -17.92 -4.40 -0.03
C ARG A 114 -18.34 -5.84 0.30
N ILE A 115 -17.48 -6.80 0.00
CA ILE A 115 -17.73 -8.24 0.17
C ILE A 115 -16.71 -8.95 1.06
N SER A 116 -15.75 -8.21 1.62
CA SER A 116 -14.79 -8.71 2.60
C SER A 116 -14.79 -7.87 3.86
N ASP A 117 -14.21 -8.39 4.93
CA ASP A 117 -13.75 -7.57 6.05
C ASP A 117 -12.58 -6.67 5.62
N TRP A 118 -12.29 -5.68 6.45
CA TRP A 118 -11.12 -4.83 6.28
C TRP A 118 -9.85 -5.59 6.61
N PHE A 119 -8.89 -5.57 5.69
CA PHE A 119 -7.51 -5.90 5.98
C PHE A 119 -6.77 -4.61 6.33
N LEU A 120 -6.43 -4.46 7.61
CA LEU A 120 -5.79 -3.24 8.14
C LEU A 120 -4.28 -3.40 8.06
N TRP A 121 -3.59 -2.36 7.58
CA TRP A 121 -2.15 -2.32 7.69
C TRP A 121 -1.64 -0.88 7.57
N ARG A 122 -0.37 -0.67 7.90
CA ARG A 122 0.26 0.65 7.80
C ARG A 122 1.69 0.57 7.31
N ALA A 123 2.12 1.67 6.69
CA ALA A 123 3.51 1.92 6.31
C ALA A 123 3.91 3.32 6.78
N HIS A 124 4.91 3.39 7.66
CA HIS A 124 5.57 4.62 8.05
C HIS A 124 6.96 4.61 7.44
N MET A 125 7.16 5.38 6.38
CA MET A 125 8.47 5.51 5.73
C MET A 125 9.16 6.76 6.27
N LYS A 126 10.24 6.57 7.02
CA LYS A 126 11.07 7.65 7.57
C LYS A 126 12.42 7.61 6.90
N ILE A 127 12.80 8.70 6.27
CA ILE A 127 14.08 8.81 5.59
C ILE A 127 14.80 10.09 5.96
N LYS A 128 16.13 10.00 5.99
CA LYS A 128 17.02 11.10 6.32
C LYS A 128 18.14 11.19 5.31
N ARG A 129 18.52 12.41 4.95
CA ARG A 129 19.64 12.65 4.05
C ARG A 129 20.95 12.63 4.82
N THR A 130 21.85 11.72 4.48
CA THR A 130 23.18 11.58 5.09
C THR A 130 24.21 11.37 3.99
N ALA A 131 25.31 12.13 4.02
CA ALA A 131 26.37 12.09 3.02
C ALA A 131 25.86 12.16 1.56
N GLY A 132 24.88 13.02 1.31
CA GLY A 132 24.28 13.23 -0.01
C GLY A 132 23.28 12.15 -0.46
N LYS A 133 22.96 11.17 0.40
CA LYS A 133 22.03 10.07 0.09
C LYS A 133 20.87 10.05 1.06
N TRP A 134 19.67 9.78 0.54
CA TRP A 134 18.51 9.44 1.37
C TRP A 134 18.67 8.00 1.87
N ALA A 135 18.53 7.80 3.17
CA ALA A 135 18.61 6.50 3.83
C ALA A 135 17.44 6.31 4.79
N ASN A 136 17.10 5.05 5.06
CA ASN A 136 16.10 4.69 6.05
C ASN A 136 16.51 5.22 7.45
N ASP A 137 15.59 5.88 8.13
CA ASP A 137 15.75 6.51 9.46
C ASP A 137 14.64 6.03 10.43
N GLY A 138 14.36 4.73 10.40
CA GLY A 138 13.37 4.11 11.30
C GLY A 138 12.00 3.88 10.66
N SER A 139 11.97 3.54 9.37
CA SER A 139 10.76 3.08 8.69
C SER A 139 10.21 1.80 9.30
N SER A 140 8.89 1.65 9.32
CA SER A 140 8.19 0.49 9.87
C SER A 140 6.92 0.16 9.09
N THR A 141 6.51 -1.11 9.16
CA THR A 141 5.20 -1.59 8.73
C THR A 141 4.55 -2.38 9.86
N ALA A 142 3.22 -2.43 9.88
CA ALA A 142 2.48 -3.26 10.84
C ALA A 142 1.19 -3.81 10.21
N PRO A 143 0.76 -5.04 10.55
CA PRO A 143 -0.40 -5.71 9.97
C PRO A 143 -1.74 -5.32 10.64
N ASP A 144 -1.76 -4.20 11.35
CA ASP A 144 -2.95 -3.68 12.01
C ASP A 144 -2.88 -2.14 12.08
N ASN A 145 -3.89 -1.53 12.72
CA ASN A 145 -3.92 -0.10 13.04
C ASN A 145 -3.70 0.22 14.53
N ALA A 146 -3.28 -0.74 15.37
CA ALA A 146 -2.96 -0.54 16.79
C ALA A 146 -1.48 -0.18 17.05
N GLY A 147 -1.17 0.99 17.64
CA GLY A 147 0.15 1.21 18.27
C GLY A 147 1.10 2.24 17.66
N PHE A 148 0.61 3.39 17.18
CA PHE A 148 1.43 4.60 16.95
C PHE A 148 0.60 5.86 17.19
#